data_AF-A0AAU2LXC7-F1
#
_entry.id   AF-A0AAU2LXC7-F1
#
_cell.length_a   1.000
_cell.length_b   1.000
_cell.length_c   1.000
_cell.angle_alpha   90.00
_cell.angle_beta   90.00
_cell.angle_gamma   90.00
#
_symmetry.space_group_name_H-M   'P 1'
#
loop_
_entity.id
_entity.type
_entity.pdbx_description
1 polymer ?
#
loop_
_entity_poly.entity_id
_entity_poly.type
_entity_poly.pdbx_seq_one_letter_code
_entity_poly.pdbx_strand_id
1 'polypeptide(L)'
;MTVLAHEVAAVPSEAATVTSAGQETAIASATAAVAGDVEAALALADHQPAGEVAVRLRERLRGHVRTLAVPAERYADLLPESRGKDIASSTVRFARKVARDCGSDPAIALRLLAKSVAHLARNTDLLRRT
;
A
#
# COMPACT_ATOMS: atom_id res chain seq x y z
N MET A 1 3.25 -14.60 -63.02
CA MET A 1 3.46 -13.34 -62.29
C MET A 1 2.13 -12.60 -62.22
N THR A 2 1.30 -12.86 -61.20
CA THR A 2 0.13 -12.02 -60.82
C THR A 2 -0.26 -12.36 -59.38
N VAL A 3 -0.51 -11.31 -58.60
CA VAL A 3 -0.76 -11.26 -57.14
C VAL A 3 -2.28 -11.16 -56.89
N LEU A 4 -2.69 -11.31 -55.61
CA LEU A 4 -3.93 -10.83 -54.93
C LEU A 4 -4.93 -11.96 -54.60
N ALA A 5 -5.54 -12.09 -53.43
CA ALA A 5 -5.52 -11.32 -52.18
C ALA A 5 -6.02 -12.24 -51.04
N HIS A 6 -5.43 -12.13 -49.85
CA HIS A 6 -6.02 -12.61 -48.60
C HIS A 6 -6.48 -11.38 -47.82
N GLU A 7 -7.78 -11.15 -47.83
CA GLU A 7 -8.44 -10.14 -47.01
C GLU A 7 -8.57 -10.70 -45.58
N VAL A 8 -7.70 -10.21 -44.70
CA VAL A 8 -7.78 -10.48 -43.26
C VAL A 8 -8.80 -9.52 -42.68
N ALA A 9 -9.93 -10.06 -42.26
CA ALA A 9 -10.93 -9.34 -41.48
C ALA A 9 -10.29 -8.82 -40.18
N ALA A 10 -10.17 -7.50 -40.07
CA ALA A 10 -9.79 -6.82 -38.85
C ALA A 10 -10.95 -6.90 -37.85
N VAL A 11 -10.76 -7.66 -36.77
CA VAL A 11 -11.61 -7.58 -35.58
C VAL A 11 -11.13 -6.40 -34.74
N PRO A 12 -11.97 -5.39 -34.43
CA PRO A 12 -11.56 -4.28 -33.59
C PRO A 12 -11.36 -4.74 -32.14
N SER A 13 -10.18 -4.44 -31.61
CA SER A 13 -9.77 -4.64 -30.22
C SER A 13 -10.44 -3.61 -29.31
N GLU A 14 -11.66 -3.88 -28.83
CA GLU A 14 -12.38 -3.07 -27.83
C GLU A 14 -12.08 -3.46 -26.36
N ALA A 15 -11.12 -4.34 -26.10
CA ALA A 15 -10.92 -4.89 -24.75
C ALA A 15 -10.02 -4.06 -23.79
N ALA A 16 -9.33 -3.02 -24.26
CA ALA A 16 -8.25 -2.40 -23.48
C ALA A 16 -8.66 -1.22 -22.57
N THR A 17 -9.81 -0.57 -22.82
CA THR A 17 -10.21 0.67 -22.11
C THR A 17 -11.00 0.43 -20.83
N VAL A 18 -11.78 -0.66 -20.74
CA VAL A 18 -12.64 -0.97 -19.57
C VAL A 18 -11.81 -1.42 -18.35
N THR A 19 -10.67 -2.09 -18.58
CA THR A 19 -9.81 -2.60 -17.50
C THR A 19 -9.07 -1.48 -16.77
N SER A 20 -8.61 -0.44 -17.48
CA SER A 20 -7.82 0.65 -16.89
C SER A 20 -8.64 1.52 -15.92
N ALA A 21 -9.87 1.88 -16.29
CA ALA A 21 -10.74 2.69 -15.43
C ALA A 21 -11.19 1.94 -14.17
N GLY A 22 -11.45 0.63 -14.30
CA GLY A 22 -11.77 -0.24 -13.16
C GLY A 22 -10.59 -0.41 -12.20
N GLN A 23 -9.38 -0.54 -12.72
CA GLN A 23 -8.16 -0.63 -11.92
C GLN A 23 -7.86 0.68 -11.16
N GLU A 24 -7.99 1.83 -11.82
CA GLU A 24 -7.77 3.13 -11.18
C GLU A 24 -8.75 3.37 -10.04
N THR A 25 -10.03 3.03 -10.24
CA THR A 25 -11.06 3.11 -9.20
C THR A 25 -10.77 2.16 -8.03
N ALA A 26 -10.32 0.93 -8.29
CA ALA A 26 -9.96 -0.03 -7.25
C ALA A 26 -8.74 0.43 -6.44
N ILE A 27 -7.73 1.02 -7.10
CA ILE A 27 -6.54 1.58 -6.44
C ILE A 27 -6.90 2.79 -5.58
N ALA A 28 -7.77 3.67 -6.06
CA ALA A 28 -8.26 4.81 -5.29
C ALA A 28 -9.05 4.35 -4.07
N SER A 29 -9.94 3.37 -4.23
CA SER A 29 -10.71 2.76 -3.14
C SER A 29 -9.80 2.10 -2.10
N ALA A 30 -8.79 1.33 -2.52
CA ALA A 30 -7.81 0.73 -1.63
C ALA A 30 -7.00 1.79 -0.87
N THR A 31 -6.63 2.88 -1.54
CA THR A 31 -5.91 4.01 -0.93
C THR A 31 -6.76 4.69 0.14
N ALA A 32 -8.04 4.93 -0.14
CA ALA A 32 -8.99 5.49 0.81
C ALA A 32 -9.21 4.58 2.02
N ALA A 33 -9.30 3.26 1.80
CA ALA A 33 -9.41 2.27 2.86
C ALA A 33 -8.18 2.26 3.80
N VAL A 34 -6.97 2.37 3.23
CA VAL A 34 -5.73 2.50 4.02
C VAL A 34 -5.75 3.78 4.87
N ALA A 35 -6.12 4.91 4.28
CA ALA A 35 -6.18 6.19 5.00
C ALA A 35 -7.20 6.15 6.14
N GLY A 36 -8.41 5.65 5.89
CA GLY A 36 -9.45 5.50 6.91
C GLY A 36 -9.03 4.61 8.08
N ASP A 37 -8.27 3.54 7.80
CA ASP A 37 -7.77 2.65 8.86
C ASP A 37 -6.67 3.27 9.71
N VAL A 38 -5.82 4.08 9.09
CA VAL A 38 -4.80 4.86 9.81
C VAL A 38 -5.47 5.87 10.73
N GLU A 39 -6.44 6.64 10.22
CA GLU A 39 -7.19 7.63 10.99
C GLU A 39 -7.95 6.98 12.15
N ALA A 40 -8.70 5.91 11.87
CA ALA A 40 -9.44 5.17 12.88
C ALA A 40 -8.53 4.63 13.99
N ALA A 41 -7.33 4.16 13.64
CA ALA A 41 -6.40 3.62 14.61
C ALA A 41 -5.76 4.68 15.49
N LEU A 42 -5.43 5.84 14.93
CA LEU A 42 -4.93 6.97 15.70
C LEU A 42 -5.99 7.49 16.66
N ALA A 43 -7.22 7.69 16.17
CA ALA A 43 -8.34 8.13 17.01
C ALA A 43 -8.64 7.12 18.14
N LEU A 44 -8.70 5.82 17.82
CA LEU A 44 -8.98 4.81 18.83
C LEU A 44 -7.86 4.68 19.88
N ALA A 45 -6.60 4.91 19.49
CA ALA A 45 -5.48 4.87 20.42
C ALA A 45 -5.52 5.96 21.49
N ASP A 46 -6.21 7.08 21.25
CA ASP A 46 -6.39 8.18 22.20
C ASP A 46 -7.47 7.89 23.26
N HIS A 47 -8.25 6.80 23.11
CA HIS A 47 -9.40 6.48 23.95
C HIS A 47 -9.34 5.09 24.60
N GLN A 48 -8.15 4.60 24.97
CA GLN A 48 -7.95 3.30 25.62
C GLN A 48 -8.49 2.12 24.78
N PRO A 49 -7.83 1.77 23.67
CA PRO A 49 -8.31 0.77 22.72
C PRO A 49 -8.42 -0.62 23.34
N ALA A 50 -9.65 -1.13 23.43
CA ALA A 50 -9.94 -2.46 23.97
C ALA A 50 -10.95 -3.22 23.10
N GLY A 51 -11.04 -4.53 23.34
CA GLY A 51 -12.02 -5.40 22.71
C GLY A 51 -11.76 -5.73 21.24
N GLU A 52 -12.76 -6.35 20.62
CA GLU A 52 -12.64 -6.97 19.31
C GLU A 52 -12.38 -5.97 18.18
N VAL A 53 -12.92 -4.75 18.27
CA VAL A 53 -12.71 -3.68 17.28
C VAL A 53 -11.22 -3.32 17.20
N ALA A 54 -10.56 -3.13 18.34
CA ALA A 54 -9.13 -2.84 18.40
C ALA A 54 -8.27 -4.00 17.89
N VAL A 55 -8.70 -5.26 18.12
CA VAL A 55 -8.04 -6.46 17.57
C VAL A 55 -8.14 -6.47 16.04
N ARG A 56 -9.36 -6.35 15.49
CA ARG A 56 -9.61 -6.38 14.05
C ARG A 56 -8.88 -5.25 13.33
N LEU A 57 -8.85 -4.05 13.92
CA LEU A 57 -8.15 -2.92 13.34
C LEU A 57 -6.63 -3.15 13.30
N ARG A 58 -6.03 -3.72 14.36
CA ARG A 58 -4.61 -4.12 14.34
C ARG A 58 -4.32 -5.14 13.25
N GLU A 59 -5.17 -6.15 13.08
CA GLU A 59 -4.98 -7.14 12.00
C GLU A 59 -5.06 -6.52 10.62
N ARG A 60 -6.01 -5.61 10.38
CA ARG A 60 -6.13 -4.89 9.12
C ARG A 60 -4.88 -4.05 8.83
N LEU A 61 -4.38 -3.31 9.82
CA LEU A 61 -3.13 -2.56 9.67
C LEU A 61 -1.92 -3.47 9.40
N ARG A 62 -1.83 -4.65 10.05
CA ARG A 62 -0.80 -5.64 9.73
C ARG A 62 -0.92 -6.14 8.29
N GLY A 63 -2.15 -6.35 7.81
CA GLY A 63 -2.43 -6.64 6.40
C GLY A 63 -1.88 -5.57 5.48
N HIS A 64 -2.17 -4.29 5.76
CA HIS A 64 -1.64 -3.15 5.00
C HIS A 64 -0.12 -3.10 5.01
N VAL A 65 0.54 -3.37 6.14
CA VAL A 65 2.01 -3.46 6.19
C VAL A 65 2.52 -4.54 5.22
N ARG A 66 1.91 -5.73 5.19
CA ARG A 66 2.33 -6.81 4.28
C ARG A 66 2.18 -6.40 2.81
N THR A 67 1.07 -5.77 2.46
CA THR A 67 0.77 -5.33 1.09
C THR A 67 1.69 -4.19 0.63
N LEU A 68 1.93 -3.21 1.51
CA LEU A 68 2.67 -1.99 1.14
C LEU A 68 4.19 -2.10 1.30
N ALA A 69 4.70 -3.06 2.09
CA ALA A 69 6.12 -3.16 2.36
C ALA A 69 6.96 -3.42 1.10
N VAL A 70 6.48 -4.26 0.18
CA VAL A 70 7.20 -4.60 -1.07
C VAL A 70 7.32 -3.38 -2.00
N PRO A 71 6.23 -2.68 -2.39
CA PRO A 71 6.38 -1.49 -3.21
C PRO A 71 7.15 -0.37 -2.50
N ALA A 72 6.98 -0.18 -1.18
CA ALA A 72 7.77 0.80 -0.43
C ALA A 72 9.28 0.48 -0.40
N GLU A 73 9.66 -0.79 -0.41
CA GLU A 73 11.07 -1.24 -0.52
C GLU A 73 11.63 -0.94 -1.91
N ARG A 74 10.86 -1.21 -2.97
CA ARG A 74 11.25 -0.85 -4.34
C ARG A 74 11.53 0.64 -4.49
N TYR A 75 10.73 1.50 -3.87
CA TYR A 75 11.01 2.94 -3.82
C TYR A 75 12.37 3.22 -3.19
N ALA A 76 12.67 2.61 -2.05
CA ALA A 76 13.95 2.79 -1.36
C ALA A 76 15.13 2.32 -2.24
N ASP A 77 14.98 1.21 -2.95
CA ASP A 77 16.01 0.65 -3.82
C ASP A 77 16.33 1.54 -5.03
N LEU A 78 15.34 2.28 -5.55
CA LEU A 78 15.50 3.23 -6.66
C LEU A 78 16.18 4.55 -6.25
N LEU A 79 16.24 4.85 -4.95
CA LEU A 79 16.93 6.06 -4.50
C LEU A 79 18.44 5.92 -4.65
N PRO A 80 19.15 7.01 -5.02
CA PRO A 80 20.61 7.03 -4.96
C PRO A 80 21.08 6.94 -3.50
N GLU A 81 22.33 6.48 -3.32
CA GLU A 81 22.93 6.38 -1.99
C GLU A 81 22.92 7.73 -1.28
N SER A 82 22.13 7.80 -0.22
CA SER A 82 21.77 9.05 0.45
C SER A 82 21.05 8.75 1.76
N ARG A 83 21.00 9.77 2.64
CA ARG A 83 20.16 9.73 3.84
C ARG A 83 18.69 9.41 3.53
N GLY A 84 18.19 9.80 2.35
CA GLY A 84 16.83 9.49 1.91
C GLY A 84 16.61 7.99 1.75
N LYS A 85 17.56 7.30 1.11
CA LYS A 85 17.55 5.84 0.95
C LYS A 85 17.61 5.13 2.31
N ASP A 86 18.48 5.58 3.21
CA ASP A 86 18.60 5.01 4.55
C ASP A 86 17.30 5.11 5.34
N ILE A 87 16.65 6.28 5.28
CA ILE A 87 15.35 6.51 5.93
C ILE A 87 14.29 5.59 5.31
N ALA A 88 14.15 5.57 3.98
CA ALA A 88 13.14 4.75 3.31
C ALA A 88 13.31 3.25 3.62
N SER A 89 14.55 2.74 3.57
CA SER A 89 14.88 1.35 3.89
C SER A 89 14.62 1.02 5.37
N SER A 90 15.01 1.92 6.28
CA SER A 90 14.79 1.76 7.71
C SER A 90 13.30 1.80 8.06
N THR A 91 12.51 2.63 7.39
CA THR A 91 11.05 2.68 7.51
C THR A 91 10.43 1.32 7.18
N VAL A 92 10.81 0.69 6.07
CA VAL A 92 10.30 -0.65 5.69
C VAL A 92 10.68 -1.69 6.73
N ARG A 93 11.95 -1.71 7.16
CA ARG A 93 12.43 -2.64 8.18
C ARG A 93 11.67 -2.48 9.51
N PHE A 94 11.48 -1.23 9.94
CA PHE A 94 10.75 -0.91 11.16
C PHE A 94 9.28 -1.33 11.07
N ALA A 95 8.59 -1.01 9.96
CA ALA A 95 7.21 -1.40 9.75
C ALA A 95 7.02 -2.93 9.80
N ARG A 96 7.92 -3.68 9.14
CA ARG A 96 7.93 -5.16 9.20
C ARG A 96 8.15 -5.67 10.62
N LYS A 97 9.03 -5.04 11.41
CA LYS A 97 9.26 -5.39 12.81
C LYS A 97 7.99 -5.17 13.64
N VAL A 98 7.39 -3.98 13.56
CA VAL A 98 6.16 -3.62 14.28
C VAL A 98 5.00 -4.55 13.92
N ALA A 99 4.86 -4.94 12.66
CA ALA A 99 3.79 -5.85 12.24
C ALA A 99 3.92 -7.26 12.86
N ARG A 100 5.15 -7.70 13.17
CA ARG A 100 5.41 -8.98 13.86
C ARG A 100 5.24 -8.85 15.36
N ASP A 101 5.79 -7.78 15.93
CA ASP A 101 5.80 -7.54 17.37
C ASP A 101 5.64 -6.05 17.65
N CYS A 102 4.48 -5.69 18.21
CA CYS A 102 4.10 -4.33 18.56
C CYS A 102 3.98 -4.12 20.08
N GLY A 103 4.46 -5.07 20.89
CA GLY A 103 4.37 -5.02 22.35
C GLY A 103 2.97 -5.28 22.92
N SER A 104 2.86 -5.21 24.25
CA SER A 104 1.65 -5.56 25.00
C SER A 104 0.65 -4.41 25.18
N ASP A 105 1.09 -3.16 25.06
CA ASP A 105 0.20 -1.99 25.17
C ASP A 105 -0.60 -1.81 23.86
N PRO A 106 -1.95 -1.96 23.91
CA PRO A 106 -2.79 -1.88 22.71
C PRO A 106 -2.79 -0.48 22.04
N ALA A 107 -2.66 0.59 22.82
CA ALA A 107 -2.66 1.96 22.32
C ALA A 107 -1.36 2.28 21.59
N ILE A 108 -0.23 1.87 22.18
CA ILE A 108 1.08 2.00 21.53
C ILE A 108 1.11 1.14 20.26
N ALA A 109 0.62 -0.10 20.33
CA ALA A 109 0.57 -0.99 19.18
C ALA A 109 -0.21 -0.38 18.00
N LEU A 110 -1.39 0.18 18.25
CA LEU A 110 -2.18 0.86 17.21
C LEU A 110 -1.46 2.07 16.63
N ARG A 111 -0.87 2.95 17.45
CA ARG A 111 -0.12 4.12 16.96
C ARG A 111 1.08 3.71 16.11
N LEU A 112 1.85 2.70 16.53
CA LEU A 112 3.02 2.22 15.80
C LEU A 112 2.62 1.60 14.46
N LEU A 113 1.58 0.76 14.45
CA LEU A 113 1.06 0.16 13.21
C LEU A 113 0.52 1.23 12.26
N ALA A 114 -0.29 2.17 12.75
CA ALA A 114 -0.87 3.25 11.94
C ALA A 114 0.22 4.12 11.30
N LYS A 115 1.21 4.59 12.07
CA LYS A 115 2.34 5.36 11.55
C LYS A 115 3.15 4.58 10.53
N SER A 116 3.41 3.30 10.80
CA SER A 116 4.13 2.42 9.88
C SER A 116 3.39 2.31 8.54
N VAL A 117 2.08 2.06 8.56
CA VAL A 117 1.25 2.00 7.36
C VAL A 117 1.26 3.34 6.60
N ALA A 118 1.10 4.46 7.29
CA ALA A 118 1.12 5.78 6.65
C ALA A 118 2.44 6.07 5.92
N HIS A 119 3.58 5.72 6.53
CA HIS A 119 4.89 5.89 5.89
C HIS A 119 5.10 4.95 4.69
N LEU A 120 4.65 3.69 4.77
CA LEU A 120 4.73 2.76 3.64
C LEU A 120 3.83 3.21 2.48
N ALA A 121 2.62 3.69 2.78
CA ALA A 121 1.70 4.24 1.79
C ALA A 121 2.32 5.44 1.07
N ARG A 122 2.98 6.34 1.81
CA ARG A 122 3.72 7.47 1.24
C ARG A 122 4.83 7.02 0.30
N ASN A 123 5.67 6.07 0.69
CA ASN A 123 6.75 5.57 -0.17
C ASN A 123 6.20 4.87 -1.42
N THR A 124 5.11 4.12 -1.27
CA THR A 124 4.41 3.48 -2.40
C THR A 124 3.81 4.51 -3.35
N ASP A 125 3.26 5.60 -2.82
CA ASP A 125 2.77 6.70 -3.66
C ASP A 125 3.90 7.40 -4.41
N LEU A 126 5.04 7.62 -3.76
CA LEU A 126 6.24 8.18 -4.39
C LEU A 126 6.76 7.26 -5.52
N LEU A 127 6.74 5.94 -5.32
CA LEU A 127 7.08 4.97 -6.39
C LEU A 127 6.19 5.11 -7.62
N ARG A 128 4.90 5.39 -7.44
CA ARG A 128 3.98 5.54 -8.58
C ARG A 128 4.23 6.81 -9.39
N ARG A 129 4.95 7.77 -8.81
CA ARG A 129 5.26 9.07 -9.43
C ARG A 129 6.67 9.13 -10.04
N THR A 130 7.51 8.12 -9.78
CA THR A 130 8.84 7.96 -10.38
C THR A 130 8.77 7.14 -11.65
#